data_AF-A0A352EDN8-F1
#
_entry.id   AF-A0A352EDN8-F1
#
_cell.length_a   1.000
_cell.length_b   1.000
_cell.length_c   1.000
_cell.angle_alpha   90.00
_cell.angle_beta   90.00
_cell.angle_gamma   90.00
#
_symmetry.space_group_name_H-M   'P 1'
#
loop_
_entity.id
_entity.type
_entity.pdbx_description
1 polymer ?
#
loop_
_entity_poly.entity_id
_entity_poly.type
_entity_poly.pdbx_seq_one_letter_code
_entity_poly.pdbx_strand_id
1 'polypeptide(L)'
;MSTGNTLQFLLTAGLLIAIYSYKWALHFQYLRVKNKKNPGHWLDYYKRNFNHKNDKQWWNESILLFPLLYPVILTDNEKEDFWLSKIKRINIVLYVLLIILLLTGIYFAKSPSTLS
;
A
#
# COMPACT_ATOMS: atom_id res chain seq x y z
N MET A 1 -20.95 -19.45 -2.95
CA MET A 1 -20.96 -17.97 -2.89
C MET A 1 -21.85 -17.45 -4.00
N SER A 2 -22.72 -16.47 -3.75
CA SER A 2 -23.47 -15.81 -4.83
C SER A 2 -22.50 -15.02 -5.73
N THR A 3 -22.87 -14.79 -6.99
CA THR A 3 -22.08 -13.98 -7.93
C THR A 3 -21.74 -12.60 -7.37
N GLY A 4 -22.66 -11.98 -6.61
CA GLY A 4 -22.44 -10.71 -5.94
C GLY A 4 -21.36 -10.77 -4.85
N ASN A 5 -21.34 -11.84 -4.05
CA ASN A 5 -20.35 -12.03 -2.99
C ASN A 5 -18.95 -12.29 -3.56
N THR A 6 -18.86 -13.08 -4.63
CA THR A 6 -17.60 -13.33 -5.35
C THR A 6 -17.06 -12.04 -5.96
N LEU A 7 -17.94 -11.23 -6.58
CA LEU A 7 -17.56 -9.94 -7.15
C LEU A 7 -17.04 -8.98 -6.08
N GLN A 8 -17.76 -8.83 -4.96
CA GLN A 8 -17.32 -8.00 -3.83
C GLN A 8 -15.95 -8.43 -3.30
N PHE A 9 -15.71 -9.74 -3.14
CA PHE A 9 -14.44 -10.28 -2.70
C PHE A 9 -13.31 -9.89 -3.67
N LEU A 10 -13.51 -10.12 -4.98
CA LEU A 10 -12.51 -9.77 -6.01
C LEU A 10 -12.24 -8.27 -6.07
N LEU A 11 -13.27 -7.43 -5.96
CA LEU A 11 -13.11 -5.98 -5.92
C LEU A 11 -12.32 -5.52 -4.69
N THR A 12 -12.62 -6.10 -3.51
CA THR A 12 -11.91 -5.77 -2.26
C THR A 12 -10.45 -6.21 -2.32
N ALA A 13 -10.18 -7.42 -2.83
CA ALA A 13 -8.83 -7.92 -3.03
C ALA A 13 -8.05 -7.08 -4.07
N GLY A 14 -8.69 -6.73 -5.19
CA GLY A 14 -8.10 -5.86 -6.20
C GLY A 14 -7.78 -4.46 -5.66
N LEU A 15 -8.68 -3.89 -4.86
CA LEU A 15 -8.47 -2.60 -4.20
C LEU A 15 -7.30 -2.65 -3.21
N LEU A 16 -7.19 -3.73 -2.42
CA LEU A 16 -6.05 -3.96 -1.53
C LEU A 16 -4.72 -3.98 -2.31
N ILE A 17 -4.66 -4.73 -3.42
CA ILE A 17 -3.48 -4.79 -4.27
C ILE A 17 -3.16 -3.41 -4.86
N ALA A 18 -4.16 -2.67 -5.32
CA ALA A 18 -3.98 -1.32 -5.87
C ALA A 18 -3.41 -0.35 -4.83
N ILE A 19 -3.96 -0.33 -3.61
CA ILE A 19 -3.48 0.53 -2.52
C ILE A 19 -2.09 0.09 -2.05
N TYR A 20 -1.83 -1.21 -1.97
CA TYR A 20 -0.52 -1.73 -1.62
C TYR A 20 0.54 -1.36 -2.68
N SER A 21 0.17 -1.42 -3.96
CA SER A 21 1.02 -0.97 -5.05
C SER A 21 1.29 0.54 -4.96
N TYR A 22 0.26 1.35 -4.69
CA TYR A 22 0.40 2.80 -4.50
C TYR A 22 1.33 3.14 -3.33
N LYS A 23 1.33 2.32 -2.27
CA LYS A 23 2.27 2.44 -1.15
C LYS A 23 3.74 2.40 -1.61
N TRP A 24 4.09 1.55 -2.58
CA TRP A 24 5.45 1.49 -3.13
C TRP A 24 5.86 2.81 -3.80
N ALA A 25 4.93 3.45 -4.52
CA ALA A 25 5.20 4.76 -5.10
C ALA A 25 5.48 5.82 -4.02
N LEU A 26 4.75 5.79 -2.89
CA LEU A 26 5.02 6.69 -1.76
C LEU A 26 6.37 6.39 -1.10
N HIS A 27 6.75 5.12 -0.95
CA HIS A 27 8.07 4.75 -0.44
C HIS A 27 9.19 5.26 -1.34
N PHE A 28 9.01 5.16 -2.65
CA PHE A 28 9.99 5.65 -3.61
C PHE A 28 10.15 7.17 -3.52
N GLN A 29 9.05 7.92 -3.42
CA GLN A 29 9.08 9.37 -3.21
C GLN A 29 9.73 9.73 -1.87
N TYR A 30 9.42 8.98 -0.81
CA TYR A 30 10.06 9.14 0.50
C TYR A 30 11.57 8.91 0.44
N LEU A 31 12.04 7.84 -0.24
CA LEU A 31 13.47 7.57 -0.39
C LEU A 31 14.20 8.69 -1.12
N ARG A 32 13.57 9.31 -2.12
CA ARG A 32 14.12 10.52 -2.76
C ARG A 32 14.25 11.68 -1.76
N VAL A 33 13.21 11.96 -0.98
CA VAL A 33 13.24 13.04 0.03
C VAL A 33 14.28 12.79 1.12
N LYS A 34 14.35 11.56 1.64
CA LYS A 34 15.35 11.12 2.62
C LYS A 34 16.78 11.34 2.11
N ASN A 35 17.00 11.17 0.80
CA ASN A 35 18.27 11.42 0.14
C ASN A 35 18.42 12.86 -0.40
N LYS A 36 17.64 13.82 0.12
CA LYS A 36 17.67 15.24 -0.23
C LYS A 36 17.42 15.52 -1.71
N LYS A 37 16.60 14.68 -2.36
CA LYS A 37 16.15 14.84 -3.75
C LYS A 37 14.68 15.22 -3.81
N ASN A 38 14.26 15.74 -4.96
CA ASN A 38 12.86 16.07 -5.19
C ASN A 38 12.03 14.78 -5.30
N PRO A 39 10.85 14.70 -4.66
CA PRO A 39 10.05 13.47 -4.65
C PRO A 39 9.54 13.08 -6.04
N GLY A 40 9.22 14.05 -6.91
CA GLY A 40 8.62 13.81 -8.22
C GLY A 40 7.16 13.37 -8.13
N HIS A 41 6.65 12.73 -9.19
CA HIS A 41 5.26 12.28 -9.26
C HIS A 41 5.13 10.80 -8.89
N TRP A 42 3.98 10.38 -8.36
CA TRP A 42 3.80 8.97 -7.94
C TRP A 42 3.88 7.99 -9.12
N LEU A 43 3.51 8.46 -10.32
CA LEU A 43 3.67 7.71 -11.58
C LEU A 43 5.13 7.43 -11.95
N ASP A 44 6.10 8.18 -11.41
CA ASP A 44 7.51 7.94 -11.68
C ASP A 44 7.95 6.54 -11.27
N TYR A 45 7.33 5.98 -10.22
CA TYR A 45 7.57 4.60 -9.78
C TYR A 45 7.19 3.58 -10.85
N TYR A 46 6.01 3.73 -11.46
CA TYR A 46 5.47 2.78 -12.44
C TYR A 46 6.09 2.96 -13.83
N LYS A 47 6.38 4.20 -14.21
CA LYS A 47 7.07 4.52 -15.46
C LYS A 47 8.59 4.30 -15.38
N ARG A 48 9.11 3.95 -14.19
CA ARG A 48 10.54 3.82 -13.91
C ARG A 48 11.33 5.06 -14.35
N ASN A 49 10.76 6.24 -14.05
CA ASN A 49 11.36 7.52 -14.40
C ASN A 49 12.50 7.82 -13.42
N PHE A 50 13.73 7.49 -13.81
CA PHE A 50 14.93 7.61 -12.98
C PHE A 50 15.69 8.89 -13.30
N ASN A 51 15.38 9.95 -12.55
CA ASN A 51 16.00 11.27 -12.69
C ASN A 51 17.30 11.39 -11.89
N HIS A 52 17.58 10.44 -10.99
CA HIS A 52 18.76 10.45 -10.13
C HIS A 52 19.55 9.15 -10.25
N LYS A 53 20.89 9.24 -10.10
CA LYS A 53 21.81 8.09 -10.24
C LYS A 53 21.41 6.88 -9.38
N ASN A 54 20.87 7.13 -8.19
CA ASN A 54 20.50 6.09 -7.23
C ASN A 54 19.01 5.68 -7.31
N ASP A 55 18.22 6.26 -8.22
CA ASP A 55 16.77 5.98 -8.28
C ASP A 55 16.47 4.51 -8.54
N LYS A 56 17.29 3.81 -9.34
CA LYS A 56 17.11 2.37 -9.58
C LYS A 56 17.24 1.57 -8.29
N GLN A 57 18.20 1.94 -7.43
CA GLN A 57 18.38 1.31 -6.12
C GLN A 57 17.19 1.62 -5.21
N TRP A 58 16.80 2.90 -5.10
CA TRP A 58 15.66 3.31 -4.27
C TRP A 58 14.34 2.70 -4.73
N TRP A 59 14.16 2.49 -6.04
CA TRP A 59 13.00 1.81 -6.59
C TRP A 59 12.92 0.36 -6.08
N ASN A 60 14.03 -0.37 -6.08
CA ASN A 60 14.09 -1.72 -5.50
C ASN A 60 13.82 -1.72 -3.99
N GLU A 61 14.46 -0.79 -3.25
CA GLU A 61 14.29 -0.68 -1.80
C GLU A 61 12.86 -0.33 -1.39
N SER A 62 12.14 0.42 -2.23
CA SER A 62 10.78 0.88 -1.94
C SER A 62 9.76 -0.24 -1.76
N ILE A 63 10.01 -1.44 -2.31
CA ILE A 63 9.08 -2.57 -2.23
C ILE A 63 9.01 -3.14 -0.81
N LEU A 64 10.15 -3.17 -0.11
CA LEU A 64 10.31 -3.79 1.21
C LEU A 64 10.41 -2.76 2.35
N LEU A 65 10.42 -1.48 2.02
CA LEU A 65 10.43 -0.42 3.01
C LEU A 65 9.16 -0.49 3.87
N PHE A 66 9.27 -0.37 5.19
CA PHE A 66 8.15 -0.40 6.14
C PHE A 66 7.17 -1.58 5.91
N PRO A 67 7.56 -2.81 6.31
CA PRO A 67 6.70 -3.97 6.27
C PRO A 67 5.35 -3.66 6.89
N LEU A 68 4.27 -4.22 6.34
CA LEU A 68 2.91 -3.78 6.61
C LEU A 68 2.62 -3.68 8.12
N LEU A 69 3.09 -4.59 8.95
CA LEU A 69 2.80 -4.65 10.39
C LEU A 69 3.81 -3.93 11.29
N TYR A 70 4.78 -3.21 10.71
CA TYR A 70 5.75 -2.45 11.46
C TYR A 70 5.33 -0.99 11.61
N PRO A 71 5.61 -0.37 12.78
CA PRO A 71 5.29 1.02 13.01
C PRO A 71 6.07 1.92 12.05
N VAL A 72 5.38 2.91 11.48
CA VAL A 72 6.02 4.02 10.79
C VAL A 72 6.32 5.09 11.83
N ILE A 73 7.58 5.18 12.21
CA ILE A 73 8.08 6.13 13.20
C ILE A 73 8.34 7.46 12.47
N LEU A 74 7.79 8.55 13.00
CA LEU A 74 8.09 9.90 12.52
C LEU A 74 9.50 10.28 12.95
N THR A 75 10.17 11.09 12.14
CA THR A 75 11.45 11.69 12.45
C THR A 75 11.22 13.10 13.05
N ASP A 76 12.29 13.87 13.23
CA ASP A 76 12.22 15.30 13.55
C ASP A 76 12.48 16.15 12.29
N ASN A 77 12.15 15.62 11.11
CA ASN A 77 12.34 16.28 9.82
C ASN A 77 11.01 16.42 9.10
N GLU A 78 10.46 17.63 9.10
CA GLU A 78 9.15 17.97 8.54
C GLU A 78 8.94 17.44 7.10
N LYS A 79 9.99 17.49 6.26
CA LYS A 79 9.89 17.03 4.86
C LYS A 79 9.75 15.52 4.78
N GLU A 80 10.45 14.78 5.62
CA GLU A 80 10.35 13.32 5.70
C GLU A 80 9.04 12.91 6.36
N ASP A 81 8.65 13.58 7.45
CA ASP A 81 7.42 13.32 8.20
C ASP A 81 6.15 13.49 7.39
N PHE A 82 6.16 14.44 6.47
CA PHE A 82 5.07 14.59 5.50
C PHE A 82 4.81 13.30 4.73
N TRP A 83 5.87 12.62 4.28
CA TRP A 83 5.76 11.36 3.53
C TRP A 83 5.50 10.16 4.45
N LEU A 84 6.19 10.08 5.59
CA LEU A 84 5.96 9.05 6.60
C LEU A 84 4.51 9.05 7.09
N SER A 85 3.92 10.23 7.29
CA SER A 85 2.51 10.37 7.65
C SER A 85 1.55 9.86 6.56
N LYS A 86 1.88 10.07 5.27
CA LYS A 86 1.11 9.47 4.17
C LYS A 86 1.20 7.95 4.16
N ILE A 87 2.40 7.40 4.32
CA ILE A 87 2.63 5.95 4.37
C ILE A 87 1.89 5.34 5.58
N LYS A 88 1.93 5.99 6.75
CA LYS A 88 1.20 5.58 7.95
C LYS A 88 -0.32 5.52 7.70
N ARG A 89 -0.89 6.54 7.06
CA ARG A 89 -2.31 6.56 6.66
C ARG A 89 -2.66 5.39 5.72
N ILE A 90 -1.82 5.13 4.73
CA ILE A 90 -2.01 4.00 3.80
C ILE A 90 -1.94 2.65 4.54
N ASN A 91 -1.01 2.47 5.49
CA ASN A 91 -0.97 1.26 6.32
C ASN A 91 -2.28 1.05 7.09
N ILE A 92 -2.81 2.11 7.72
CA ILE A 92 -4.09 2.03 8.44
C ILE A 92 -5.24 1.60 7.52
N VAL A 93 -5.33 2.22 6.33
CA VAL A 93 -6.34 1.84 5.32
C VAL A 93 -6.18 0.38 4.90
N LEU A 94 -4.96 -0.08 4.67
CA LEU A 94 -4.68 -1.48 4.34
C LEU A 94 -5.09 -2.44 5.46
N TYR A 95 -4.85 -2.09 6.74
CA TYR A 95 -5.32 -2.92 7.85
C TYR A 95 -6.84 -3.03 7.89
N VAL A 96 -7.56 -1.90 7.74
CA VAL A 96 -9.02 -1.90 7.76
C VAL A 96 -9.57 -2.75 6.61
N LEU A 97 -9.02 -2.59 5.41
CA LEU A 97 -9.42 -3.38 4.25
C LEU A 97 -9.11 -4.88 4.41
N LEU A 98 -7.98 -5.23 5.01
CA LEU A 98 -7.65 -6.62 5.33
C LEU A 98 -8.63 -7.21 6.35
N ILE A 99 -8.97 -6.47 7.40
CA ILE A 99 -9.97 -6.90 8.39
C ILE A 99 -11.32 -7.14 7.71
N ILE A 100 -11.78 -6.22 6.87
CA ILE A 100 -13.03 -6.36 6.11
C ILE A 100 -12.98 -7.59 5.20
N LEU A 101 -11.88 -7.80 4.46
CA LEU A 101 -11.69 -8.95 3.59
C LEU A 101 -11.77 -10.27 4.38
N LEU A 102 -11.09 -10.34 5.52
CA LEU A 102 -11.08 -11.51 6.39
C LEU A 102 -12.47 -11.80 6.99
N LEU A 103 -13.14 -10.78 7.52
CA LEU A 103 -14.50 -10.92 8.07
C LEU A 103 -15.49 -11.37 7.00
N THR A 104 -15.39 -10.81 5.80
CA THR A 104 -16.19 -11.19 4.64
C THR A 104 -15.94 -12.65 4.24
N GLY A 105 -14.67 -13.08 4.20
CA GLY A 105 -14.29 -14.46 3.94
C GLY A 105 -14.84 -15.44 4.99
N ILE A 106 -14.72 -15.11 6.28
CA ILE A 106 -15.26 -15.92 7.38
C ILE A 106 -16.79 -15.99 7.32
N TYR A 107 -17.45 -14.87 7.10
CA TYR A 107 -18.90 -14.80 6.98
C TYR A 107 -19.42 -15.70 5.86
N PHE A 108 -18.77 -15.67 4.69
CA PHE A 108 -19.15 -16.52 3.56
C PHE A 108 -18.77 -18.00 3.76
N ALA A 109 -17.68 -18.30 4.46
CA ALA A 109 -17.33 -19.68 4.81
C ALA A 109 -18.30 -20.28 5.83
N LYS A 110 -18.83 -19.45 6.75
CA LYS A 110 -19.79 -19.88 7.78
C LYS A 110 -21.23 -19.93 7.27
N SER A 111 -21.58 -19.17 6.23
CA SER A 111 -22.85 -19.37 5.55
C SER A 111 -22.88 -20.82 5.08
N PRO A 112 -23.75 -21.68 5.65
CA PRO A 112 -24.01 -22.95 5.03
C PRO A 112 -24.38 -22.63 3.59
N SER A 113 -23.95 -23.45 2.64
CA SER A 113 -24.80 -23.68 1.49
C SER A 113 -26.19 -23.96 2.05
N THR A 114 -27.04 -22.93 2.11
CA THR A 114 -28.44 -23.04 2.48
C THR A 114 -29.05 -23.89 1.40
N LEU A 115 -29.15 -25.18 1.70
CA LEU A 115 -30.29 -26.04 1.38
C LEU A 115 -31.05 -25.62 0.12
N SER A 116 -30.52 -26.05 -1.03
CA SER A 116 -31.30 -26.44 -2.22
C SER A 116 -30.38 -27.15 -3.19
#